data_AF-A0A7X6L0E3-F1
#
_entry.id   AF-A0A7X6L0E3-F1
#
_cell.length_a   1.000
_cell.length_b   1.000
_cell.length_c   1.000
_cell.angle_alpha   90.00
_cell.angle_beta   90.00
_cell.angle_gamma   90.00
#
_symmetry.space_group_name_H-M   'P 1'
#
loop_
_entity.id
_entity.type
_entity.pdbx_description
1 polymer ?
#
loop_
_entity_poly.entity_id
_entity_poly.type
_entity_poly.pdbx_seq_one_letter_code
_entity_poly.pdbx_strand_id
1 'polypeptide(L)'
;MSSLIPRTDSQLSTPIPDGFSRAEGRELQRLQNKEMARGLVRATRVQAAGMVAAIGLQTTAMLSREASFHADGDPDTAARLCYIVEQYASFVGNEISRFQH
;
A
#
# COMPACT_ATOMS: atom_id res chain seq x y z
N MET A 1 24.43 -72.98 0.82
CA MET A 1 24.68 -71.76 1.62
C MET A 1 24.86 -70.61 0.64
N SER A 2 23.85 -69.75 0.49
CA SER A 2 23.84 -68.67 -0.49
C SER A 2 24.57 -67.46 0.09
N SER A 3 25.73 -67.13 -0.47
CA SER A 3 26.48 -65.92 -0.14
C SER A 3 25.80 -64.71 -0.77
N LEU A 4 24.98 -64.02 0.01
CA LEU A 4 24.43 -62.72 -0.35
C LEU A 4 25.57 -61.70 -0.40
N ILE A 5 25.99 -61.34 -1.62
CA ILE A 5 26.90 -60.22 -1.88
C ILE A 5 26.17 -58.95 -1.45
N PRO A 6 26.67 -58.17 -0.48
CA PRO A 6 26.06 -56.90 -0.11
C PRO A 6 26.11 -55.96 -1.30
N ARG A 7 24.95 -55.42 -1.72
CA ARG A 7 24.91 -54.37 -2.74
C ARG A 7 25.56 -53.11 -2.17
N THR A 8 26.58 -52.62 -2.88
CA THR A 8 27.36 -51.41 -2.57
C THR A 8 26.52 -50.12 -2.53
N ASP A 9 25.24 -50.17 -2.92
CA ASP A 9 24.31 -49.04 -2.85
C ASP A 9 23.94 -48.62 -1.42
N SER A 10 24.21 -49.47 -0.42
CA SER A 10 23.93 -49.16 0.99
C SER A 10 24.99 -48.29 1.68
N GLN A 11 26.10 -47.96 1.00
CA GLN A 11 27.21 -47.19 1.58
C GLN A 11 27.33 -45.75 1.08
N LEU A 12 26.41 -45.29 0.23
CA LEU A 12 26.28 -43.87 -0.10
C LEU A 12 25.21 -43.22 0.77
N SER A 13 25.35 -43.33 2.09
CA SER A 13 24.78 -42.33 3.01
C SER A 13 25.66 -41.09 2.96
N THR A 14 25.74 -40.44 1.79
CA THR A 14 26.14 -39.04 1.76
C THR A 14 25.08 -38.30 2.58
N PRO A 15 25.43 -37.61 3.68
CA PRO A 15 24.51 -36.67 4.27
C PRO A 15 24.17 -35.69 3.16
N ILE A 16 22.92 -35.73 2.70
CA ILE A 16 22.39 -34.68 1.84
C ILE A 16 22.70 -33.40 2.61
N PRO A 17 23.46 -32.45 2.04
CA PRO A 17 23.82 -31.22 2.75
C PRO A 17 22.55 -30.65 3.37
N ASP A 18 22.62 -30.11 4.59
CA ASP A 18 21.51 -29.42 5.25
C ASP A 18 21.04 -28.27 4.35
N GLY A 19 20.17 -28.61 3.42
CA GLY A 19 19.55 -27.76 2.45
C GLY A 19 18.09 -27.55 2.83
N PHE A 20 17.43 -26.66 2.09
CA PHE A 20 16.04 -26.30 2.36
C PHE A 20 15.14 -27.54 2.35
N SER A 21 14.67 -27.95 3.53
CA SER A 21 13.76 -29.06 3.68
C SER A 21 12.40 -28.73 3.06
N ARG A 22 11.62 -29.77 2.72
CA ARG A 22 10.25 -29.57 2.21
C ARG A 22 9.36 -28.81 3.20
N ALA A 23 9.61 -28.96 4.50
CA ALA A 23 8.89 -28.26 5.55
C ALA A 23 9.23 -26.76 5.55
N GLU A 24 10.51 -26.42 5.45
CA GLU A 24 10.98 -25.03 5.32
C GLU A 24 10.47 -24.41 4.00
N GLY A 25 10.43 -25.19 2.92
CA GLY A 25 9.77 -24.85 1.64
C GLY A 25 8.35 -24.33 1.82
N ARG A 26 7.52 -25.10 2.51
CA ARG A 26 6.11 -24.76 2.77
C ARG A 26 5.98 -23.55 3.68
N GLU A 27 6.82 -23.45 4.72
CA GLU A 27 6.77 -22.31 5.63
C GLU A 27 7.20 -21.02 4.94
N LEU A 28 8.24 -21.05 4.12
CA LEU A 28 8.68 -19.91 3.33
C LEU A 28 7.59 -19.45 2.35
N GLN A 29 6.93 -20.37 1.66
CA GLN A 29 5.81 -20.03 0.78
C GLN A 29 4.66 -19.36 1.56
N ARG A 30 4.36 -19.84 2.77
CA ARG A 30 3.35 -19.24 3.66
C ARG A 30 3.74 -17.83 4.09
N LEU A 31 5.00 -17.62 4.46
CA LEU A 31 5.53 -16.31 4.83
C LEU A 31 5.54 -15.33 3.66
N GLN A 32 5.92 -15.77 2.46
CA GLN A 32 5.86 -14.97 1.24
C GLN A 32 4.42 -14.54 0.92
N ASN A 33 3.46 -15.46 0.96
CA ASN A 33 2.06 -15.13 0.72
C ASN A 33 1.53 -14.13 1.74
N LYS A 34 1.91 -14.28 3.02
CA LYS A 34 1.56 -13.33 4.07
C LYS A 34 2.14 -11.94 3.80
N GLU A 35 3.38 -11.87 3.35
CA GLU A 35 4.04 -10.60 3.07
C GLU A 35 3.51 -9.94 1.79
N MET A 36 3.20 -10.70 0.74
CA MET A 36 2.51 -10.19 -0.44
C MET A 36 1.15 -9.61 -0.08
N ALA A 37 0.36 -10.31 0.74
CA ALA A 37 -0.95 -9.81 1.18
C ALA A 37 -0.82 -8.50 1.97
N ARG A 38 0.18 -8.39 2.86
CA ARG A 38 0.50 -7.14 3.57
C ARG A 38 0.91 -6.03 2.61
N GLY A 39 1.78 -6.34 1.65
CA GLY A 39 2.25 -5.41 0.62
C GLY A 39 1.11 -4.86 -0.22
N LEU A 40 0.20 -5.73 -0.68
CA LEU A 40 -0.98 -5.35 -1.45
C LEU A 40 -1.89 -4.40 -0.65
N VAL A 41 -2.25 -4.75 0.59
CA VAL A 41 -3.09 -3.89 1.42
C VAL A 41 -2.44 -2.52 1.65
N ARG A 42 -1.14 -2.49 1.94
CA ARG A 42 -0.40 -1.25 2.14
C ARG A 42 -0.33 -0.39 0.88
N ALA A 43 -0.04 -1.01 -0.27
CA ALA A 43 0.03 -0.32 -1.55
C ALA A 43 -1.33 0.28 -1.94
N THR A 44 -2.42 -0.48 -1.77
CA THR A 44 -3.78 0.01 -2.06
C THR A 44 -4.16 1.18 -1.16
N ARG A 45 -3.79 1.18 0.13
CA ARG A 45 -4.03 2.32 1.04
C ARG A 45 -3.28 3.58 0.57
N VAL A 46 -2.02 3.44 0.17
CA VAL A 46 -1.22 4.55 -0.35
C VAL A 46 -1.81 5.08 -1.65
N GLN A 47 -2.23 4.20 -2.56
CA GLN A 47 -2.86 4.60 -3.82
C GLN A 47 -4.18 5.34 -3.57
N ALA A 48 -5.02 4.84 -2.66
CA ALA A 48 -6.27 5.51 -2.28
C ALA A 48 -6.01 6.89 -1.67
N ALA A 49 -5.03 7.01 -0.76
CA ALA A 49 -4.62 8.29 -0.19
C ALA A 49 -4.16 9.28 -1.26
N GLY A 50 -3.33 8.82 -2.20
CA GLY A 50 -2.86 9.62 -3.34
C GLY A 50 -4.01 10.08 -4.24
N MET A 51 -5.00 9.22 -4.51
CA MET A 51 -6.17 9.56 -5.31
C MET A 51 -7.02 10.65 -4.64
N VAL A 52 -7.33 10.48 -3.34
CA VAL A 52 -8.10 11.47 -2.57
C VAL A 52 -7.37 12.80 -2.50
N ALA A 53 -6.05 12.78 -2.27
CA ALA A 53 -5.23 13.97 -2.26
C ALA A 53 -5.22 14.68 -3.62
N ALA A 54 -5.04 13.95 -4.72
CA ALA A 54 -5.04 14.52 -6.06
C ALA A 54 -6.38 15.17 -6.42
N ILE A 55 -7.50 14.47 -6.17
CA ILE A 55 -8.84 15.00 -6.40
C ILE A 55 -9.07 16.24 -5.53
N GLY A 56 -8.76 16.14 -4.23
CA GLY A 56 -8.95 17.21 -3.27
C GLY A 56 -8.17 18.49 -3.61
N LEU A 57 -6.93 18.35 -4.08
CA LEU A 57 -6.14 19.48 -4.58
C LEU A 57 -6.78 20.11 -5.82
N GLN A 58 -7.19 19.28 -6.79
CA GLN A 58 -7.80 19.76 -8.03
C GLN A 58 -9.12 20.48 -7.79
N THR A 59 -10.00 19.93 -6.95
CA THR A 59 -11.28 20.54 -6.61
C THR A 59 -11.12 21.82 -5.80
N THR A 60 -10.17 21.87 -4.86
CA THR A 60 -9.86 23.11 -4.11
C THR A 60 -9.41 24.22 -5.05
N ALA A 61 -8.55 23.91 -6.03
CA ALA A 61 -8.11 24.88 -7.03
C ALA A 61 -9.28 25.36 -7.91
N MET A 62 -10.17 24.46 -8.33
CA MET A 62 -11.38 24.83 -9.10
C MET A 62 -12.31 25.74 -8.29
N LEU A 63 -12.57 25.41 -7.02
CA LEU A 63 -13.40 26.22 -6.13
C LEU A 63 -12.79 27.59 -5.86
N SER A 64 -11.48 27.67 -5.67
CA SER A 64 -10.76 28.94 -5.50
C SER A 64 -10.91 29.85 -6.73
N ARG A 65 -10.82 29.26 -7.94
CA ARG A 65 -11.06 29.99 -9.19
C ARG A 65 -12.50 30.48 -9.32
N GLU A 66 -13.48 29.64 -9.00
CA GLU A 66 -14.91 30.01 -9.05
C GLU A 66 -15.25 31.08 -8.01
N ALA A 67 -14.69 30.97 -6.80
CA ALA A 67 -14.81 31.98 -5.76
C ALA A 67 -14.29 33.35 -6.23
N SER A 68 -13.15 33.35 -6.92
CA SER A 68 -12.56 34.57 -7.49
C SER A 68 -13.42 35.17 -8.59
N PHE A 69 -14.05 34.33 -9.41
CA PHE A 69 -14.99 34.75 -10.45
C PHE A 69 -16.26 35.36 -9.86
N HIS A 70 -16.88 34.70 -8.86
CA HIS A 70 -18.09 35.19 -8.21
C HIS A 70 -17.88 36.44 -7.37
N ALA A 71 -16.68 36.63 -6.80
CA ALA A 71 -16.38 37.83 -6.05
C ALA A 71 -16.34 39.08 -6.95
N ASP A 72 -15.98 38.94 -8.23
CA ASP A 72 -15.93 40.03 -9.21
C ASP A 72 -15.24 41.32 -8.71
N GLY A 73 -14.21 41.15 -7.86
CA GLY A 73 -13.47 42.24 -7.24
C GLY A 73 -14.09 42.85 -5.98
N ASP A 74 -15.29 42.44 -5.55
CA ASP A 74 -15.88 42.82 -4.27
C ASP A 74 -15.11 42.18 -3.09
N PRO A 75 -14.46 42.99 -2.23
CA PRO A 75 -13.67 42.48 -1.10
C PRO A 75 -14.50 41.69 -0.07
N ASP A 76 -15.75 42.10 0.17
CA ASP A 76 -16.59 41.47 1.20
C ASP A 76 -17.05 40.09 0.74
N THR A 77 -17.44 39.97 -0.53
CA THR A 77 -17.76 38.68 -1.15
C THR A 77 -16.53 37.80 -1.27
N ALA A 78 -15.38 38.35 -1.66
CA ALA A 78 -14.12 37.60 -1.73
C ALA A 78 -13.74 36.98 -0.38
N ALA A 79 -13.83 37.73 0.72
CA ALA A 79 -13.52 37.23 2.05
C ALA A 79 -14.43 36.05 2.46
N ARG A 80 -15.72 36.15 2.18
CA ARG A 80 -16.70 35.09 2.47
C ARG A 80 -16.46 33.83 1.66
N LEU A 81 -16.22 33.98 0.35
CA LEU A 81 -15.99 32.84 -0.53
C LEU A 81 -14.63 32.17 -0.25
N CYS A 82 -13.59 32.96 0.06
CA CYS A 82 -12.29 32.44 0.48
C CYS A 82 -12.43 31.57 1.73
N TYR A 83 -13.17 32.03 2.74
CA TYR A 83 -13.43 31.25 3.95
C TYR A 83 -14.10 29.90 3.64
N ILE A 84 -15.06 29.85 2.70
CA ILE A 84 -15.69 28.59 2.29
C ILE A 84 -14.68 27.64 1.64
N VAL A 85 -13.81 28.16 0.77
CA VAL A 85 -12.75 27.37 0.12
C VAL A 85 -11.76 26.84 1.15
N GLU A 86 -11.40 27.63 2.16
CA GLU A 86 -10.53 27.21 3.26
C GLU A 86 -11.16 26.11 4.13
N GLN A 87 -12.47 26.20 4.40
CA GLN A 87 -13.20 25.15 5.11
C GLN A 87 -13.20 23.84 4.32
N TYR A 88 -13.42 23.91 3.01
CA TYR A 88 -13.34 22.75 2.13
C TYR A 88 -11.92 22.14 2.12
N ALA A 89 -10.89 22.96 1.94
CA ALA A 89 -9.50 22.52 1.94
C ALA A 89 -9.13 21.84 3.27
N SER A 90 -9.58 22.40 4.39
CA SER A 90 -9.38 21.84 5.73
C SER A 90 -10.08 20.49 5.89
N PHE A 91 -11.32 20.36 5.40
CA PHE A 91 -12.05 19.09 5.39
C PHE A 91 -11.31 18.01 4.59
N VAL A 92 -10.89 18.33 3.36
CA VAL A 92 -10.11 17.42 2.50
C VAL A 92 -8.80 17.01 3.18
N GLY A 93 -8.09 17.95 3.81
CA GLY A 93 -6.87 17.68 4.56
C GLY A 93 -7.09 16.64 5.67
N ASN A 94 -8.20 16.76 6.40
CA ASN A 94 -8.59 15.80 7.45
C ASN A 94 -8.95 14.41 6.90
N GLU A 95 -9.53 14.33 5.70
CA GLU A 95 -9.78 13.03 5.06
C GLU A 95 -8.48 12.36 4.61
N ILE A 96 -7.51 13.13 4.12
CA ILE A 96 -6.18 12.60 3.73
C ILE A 96 -5.42 12.10 4.96
N SER A 97 -5.48 12.81 6.09
CA SER A 97 -4.74 12.42 7.30
C SER A 97 -5.20 11.06 7.87
N ARG A 98 -6.45 10.65 7.62
CA ARG A 98 -6.98 9.34 8.05
C ARG A 98 -6.26 8.15 7.41
N PHE A 99 -5.58 8.33 6.28
CA PHE A 99 -4.81 7.27 5.63
C PHE A 99 -3.45 7.00 6.29
N GLN A 100 -3.03 7.79 7.28
CA GLN A 100 -1.77 7.58 8.01
C GLN A 100 -1.86 6.47 9.09
N HIS A 101 -3.05 5.91 9.34
CA HIS A 101 -3.32 4.86 10.33
C HIS A 101 -3.74 3.52 9.66
#